data_AF-T1HSJ8-F1
#
_entry.id   AF-T1HSJ8-F1
#
_cell.length_a   1.000
_cell.length_b   1.000
_cell.length_c   1.000
_cell.angle_alpha   90.00
_cell.angle_beta   90.00
_cell.angle_gamma   90.00
#
_symmetry.space_group_name_H-M   'P 1'
#
loop_
_entity.id
_entity.type
_entity.pdbx_description
1 polymer ?
#
loop_
_entity_poly.entity_id
_entity_poly.type
_entity_poly.pdbx_seq_one_letter_code
_entity_poly.pdbx_strand_id
1 'polypeptide(L)'
;MEITEENLRILSNYLSQTLSPDPNIRRPSEKFLITVEGNKNYPILLLQLINSEAIELTIRVAGAVNFKNYVKRNWAVEEGGEDKIHEEDRVKVKALIVDSMLVAPALIQKQLSDAVSIIGKSDFPSKWPGLLQNMVEKFATGDFHVINGILHTAHSIFKRYRYEFKGQALWEEIKFVLDTFAKPLTDLLVATHGLCATHANNPEALRVIYSSLLLICKIFYSLNFQDLPEFFEDNMNTWMTLFHSLLTTDVPCLASDNDHKPGLMEQLRSQICFNLGLYAQKYDEEFRPFLPDFVTDIWNLLVSTGLEAKYDLLVSNALQFLSTVAERDHYRNLFQNPNVLSNICEKVIIPNVNFREIDEELFEDNPEEYMRRDIEGADVDTRRRAACDLVKVLAQHFDEQVSQIFSQFVLMFHRPLCCHNTPQNVATTGATGGFLVFRLKFSIAPGYNLQPP
;
A
#
# COMPACT_ATOMS: atom_id res chain seq x y z
N MET A 1 -37.99 -15.05 3.66
CA MET A 1 -37.82 -15.80 2.40
C MET A 1 -37.35 -17.19 2.75
N GLU A 2 -38.09 -18.22 2.39
CA GLU A 2 -37.68 -19.60 2.68
C GLU A 2 -36.50 -20.00 1.79
N ILE A 3 -35.62 -20.84 2.31
CA ILE A 3 -34.47 -21.36 1.55
C ILE A 3 -34.98 -22.50 0.66
N THR A 4 -35.45 -22.16 -0.54
CA THR A 4 -36.02 -23.11 -1.51
C THR A 4 -35.37 -22.95 -2.88
N GLU A 5 -35.34 -24.01 -3.68
CA GLU A 5 -34.85 -23.97 -5.06
C GLU A 5 -35.61 -22.94 -5.90
N GLU A 6 -36.92 -22.79 -5.66
CA GLU A 6 -37.75 -21.79 -6.34
C GLU A 6 -37.27 -20.36 -6.05
N ASN A 7 -37.04 -20.02 -4.79
CA ASN A 7 -36.57 -18.69 -4.41
C ASN A 7 -35.16 -18.42 -4.94
N LEU A 8 -34.31 -19.44 -4.97
CA LEU A 8 -32.97 -19.35 -5.55
C LEU A 8 -33.02 -19.11 -7.06
N ARG A 9 -33.93 -19.79 -7.78
CA ARG A 9 -34.18 -19.56 -9.21
C ARG A 9 -34.72 -18.14 -9.48
N ILE A 10 -35.65 -17.66 -8.66
CA ILE A 10 -36.19 -16.31 -8.76
C ILE A 10 -35.08 -15.26 -8.58
N LEU A 11 -34.27 -15.39 -7.52
CA LEU A 11 -33.14 -14.48 -7.29
C LEU A 11 -32.12 -14.53 -8.43
N SER A 12 -31.79 -15.71 -8.93
CA SER A 12 -30.90 -15.88 -10.09
C SER A 12 -31.42 -15.15 -11.33
N ASN A 13 -32.72 -15.23 -11.60
CA ASN A 13 -33.34 -14.53 -12.74
C ASN A 13 -33.23 -13.00 -12.59
N TYR A 14 -33.59 -12.47 -11.42
CA TYR A 14 -33.48 -11.02 -11.19
C TYR A 14 -32.03 -10.53 -11.24
N LEU A 15 -31.08 -11.29 -10.70
CA LEU A 15 -29.65 -10.97 -10.81
C LEU A 15 -29.21 -10.96 -12.28
N SER A 16 -29.62 -11.94 -13.08
CA SER A 16 -29.35 -11.94 -14.52
C SER A 16 -29.93 -10.70 -15.22
N GLN A 17 -31.15 -10.28 -14.84
CA GLN A 17 -31.79 -9.10 -15.41
C GLN A 17 -31.08 -7.78 -15.02
N THR A 18 -30.40 -7.72 -13.86
CA THR A 18 -29.56 -6.56 -13.51
C THR A 18 -28.38 -6.34 -14.45
N LEU A 19 -28.00 -7.37 -15.22
CA LEU A 19 -26.93 -7.30 -16.20
C LEU A 19 -27.42 -6.87 -17.60
N SER A 20 -28.74 -6.68 -17.78
CA SER A 20 -29.31 -6.30 -19.06
C SER A 20 -28.84 -4.90 -19.51
N PRO A 21 -28.52 -4.70 -20.80
CA PRO A 21 -28.24 -3.37 -21.34
C PRO A 21 -29.49 -2.49 -21.38
N ASP A 22 -30.70 -3.06 -21.36
CA ASP A 22 -31.97 -2.33 -21.36
C ASP A 22 -32.29 -1.77 -19.96
N PRO A 23 -32.33 -0.44 -19.78
CA PRO A 23 -32.68 0.17 -18.49
C PRO A 23 -34.08 -0.21 -17.98
N ASN A 24 -35.00 -0.55 -18.88
CA ASN A 24 -36.37 -0.93 -18.53
C ASN A 24 -36.45 -2.33 -17.91
N ILE A 25 -35.43 -3.17 -18.09
CA ILE A 25 -35.30 -4.48 -17.44
C ILE A 25 -34.41 -4.35 -16.20
N ARG A 26 -33.29 -3.64 -16.32
CA ARG A 26 -32.29 -3.50 -15.25
C ARG A 26 -32.84 -2.77 -14.01
N ARG A 27 -33.43 -1.58 -14.18
CA ARG A 27 -33.87 -0.75 -13.04
C ARG A 27 -34.99 -1.42 -12.21
N PRO A 28 -36.03 -2.03 -12.81
CA PRO A 28 -37.03 -2.75 -12.02
C PRO A 28 -36.45 -3.94 -11.25
N SER A 29 -35.47 -4.64 -11.84
CA SER A 29 -34.82 -5.78 -11.19
C SER A 29 -33.97 -5.36 -10.00
N GLU A 30 -33.18 -4.29 -10.12
CA GLU A 30 -32.44 -3.69 -9.01
C GLU A 30 -33.39 -3.25 -7.89
N LYS A 31 -34.49 -2.58 -8.25
CA LYS A 31 -35.50 -2.14 -7.29
C LYS A 31 -36.15 -3.32 -6.57
N PHE A 32 -36.50 -4.38 -7.30
CA PHE A 32 -37.06 -5.59 -6.71
C PHE A 32 -36.11 -6.20 -5.68
N LEU A 33 -34.83 -6.40 -6.04
CA LEU A 33 -33.82 -6.94 -5.12
C LEU A 33 -33.69 -6.12 -3.84
N ILE A 34 -33.74 -4.79 -3.94
CA ILE A 34 -33.76 -3.90 -2.76
C ILE A 34 -35.04 -4.09 -1.94
N THR A 35 -36.21 -4.23 -2.57
CA THR A 35 -37.48 -4.39 -1.82
C THR A 35 -37.55 -5.69 -1.04
N VAL A 36 -36.85 -6.74 -1.48
CA VAL A 36 -36.88 -8.05 -0.82
C VAL A 36 -35.74 -8.27 0.17
N GLU A 37 -34.79 -7.33 0.28
CA GLU A 37 -33.55 -7.53 1.04
C GLU A 37 -33.76 -7.58 2.57
N GLY A 38 -34.86 -6.99 3.07
CA GLY A 38 -35.24 -7.06 4.49
C GLY A 38 -35.87 -8.38 4.92
N ASN A 39 -36.09 -9.32 4.00
CA ASN A 39 -36.71 -10.61 4.33
C ASN A 39 -35.71 -11.56 5.00
N LYS A 40 -36.17 -12.30 6.02
CA LYS A 40 -35.40 -13.40 6.63
C LYS A 40 -34.80 -14.37 5.61
N ASN A 41 -33.58 -14.81 5.85
CA ASN A 41 -32.73 -15.64 5.00
C ASN A 41 -32.33 -15.05 3.64
N TYR A 42 -32.69 -13.80 3.29
CA TYR A 42 -32.22 -13.16 2.05
C TYR A 42 -30.69 -13.23 1.87
N PRO A 43 -29.86 -12.83 2.85
CA PRO A 43 -28.41 -12.93 2.69
C PRO A 43 -27.90 -14.38 2.59
N ILE A 44 -28.60 -15.33 3.18
CA ILE A 44 -28.22 -16.75 3.17
C ILE A 44 -28.50 -17.33 1.77
N LEU A 45 -29.64 -16.98 1.18
CA LEU A 45 -29.98 -17.33 -0.20
C LEU A 45 -28.97 -16.77 -1.20
N LEU A 46 -28.53 -15.53 -1.01
CA LEU A 46 -27.47 -14.95 -1.84
C LEU A 46 -26.16 -15.73 -1.72
N LEU A 47 -25.73 -16.07 -0.50
CA LEU A 47 -24.50 -16.87 -0.29
C LEU A 47 -24.61 -18.26 -0.92
N GLN A 48 -25.75 -18.93 -0.81
CA GLN A 48 -25.97 -20.22 -1.47
C GLN A 48 -25.93 -20.11 -3.00
N LEU A 49 -26.53 -19.07 -3.57
CA LEU A 49 -26.47 -18.78 -5.00
C LEU A 49 -25.03 -18.54 -5.46
N ILE A 50 -24.26 -17.75 -4.72
CA ILE A 50 -22.86 -17.45 -5.02
C ILE A 50 -22.00 -18.73 -5.00
N ASN A 51 -22.29 -19.66 -4.09
CA ASN A 51 -21.55 -20.91 -3.93
C ASN A 51 -22.02 -22.03 -4.87
N SER A 52 -23.16 -21.87 -5.56
CA SER A 52 -23.70 -22.90 -6.45
C SER A 52 -22.95 -22.94 -7.78
N GLU A 53 -22.21 -24.02 -8.03
CA GLU A 53 -21.51 -24.25 -9.31
C GLU A 53 -22.47 -24.49 -10.49
N ALA A 54 -23.73 -24.83 -10.21
CA ALA A 54 -24.77 -25.01 -11.23
C ALA A 54 -25.20 -23.66 -11.88
N ILE A 55 -24.81 -22.53 -11.28
CA ILE A 55 -25.18 -21.19 -11.74
C ILE A 55 -24.01 -20.57 -12.49
N GLU A 56 -24.31 -19.89 -13.59
CA GLU A 56 -23.30 -19.22 -14.41
C GLU A 56 -22.46 -18.23 -13.58
N LEU A 57 -21.14 -18.21 -13.81
CA LEU A 57 -20.19 -17.37 -13.11
C LEU A 57 -20.59 -15.88 -13.11
N THR A 58 -21.10 -15.38 -14.23
CA THR A 58 -21.53 -13.98 -14.38
C THR A 58 -22.64 -13.62 -13.38
N ILE A 59 -23.61 -14.51 -13.19
CA ILE A 59 -24.72 -14.33 -12.24
C ILE A 59 -24.20 -14.44 -10.81
N ARG A 60 -23.29 -15.40 -10.54
CA ARG A 60 -22.66 -15.55 -9.21
C ARG A 60 -21.86 -14.31 -8.81
N VAL A 61 -21.13 -13.70 -9.75
CA VAL A 61 -20.42 -12.43 -9.54
C VAL A 61 -21.41 -11.30 -9.26
N ALA A 62 -22.50 -11.19 -10.02
CA ALA A 62 -23.56 -10.21 -9.74
C ALA A 62 -24.18 -10.40 -8.35
N GLY A 63 -24.39 -11.66 -7.94
CA GLY A 63 -24.84 -12.03 -6.60
C GLY A 63 -23.87 -11.58 -5.51
N ALA A 64 -22.56 -11.80 -5.71
CA ALA A 64 -21.52 -11.38 -4.76
C ALA A 64 -21.43 -9.85 -4.63
N VAL A 65 -21.57 -9.12 -5.74
CA VAL A 65 -21.67 -7.65 -5.74
C VAL A 65 -22.93 -7.19 -5.00
N ASN A 66 -24.08 -7.83 -5.25
CA ASN A 66 -25.34 -7.54 -4.56
C ASN A 66 -25.21 -7.78 -3.06
N PHE A 67 -24.64 -8.91 -2.66
CA PHE A 67 -24.40 -9.27 -1.26
C PHE A 67 -23.50 -8.26 -0.55
N LYS A 68 -22.38 -7.87 -1.15
CA LYS A 68 -21.51 -6.81 -0.61
C LYS A 68 -22.27 -5.50 -0.42
N ASN A 69 -23.07 -5.10 -1.41
CA ASN A 69 -23.84 -3.87 -1.34
C ASN A 69 -24.97 -3.95 -0.29
N TYR A 70 -25.58 -5.12 -0.12
CA TYR A 70 -26.53 -5.40 0.95
C TYR A 70 -25.89 -5.23 2.33
N VAL A 71 -24.73 -5.85 2.56
CA VAL A 71 -23.95 -5.70 3.79
C VAL A 71 -23.61 -4.22 4.05
N LYS A 72 -23.16 -3.50 3.01
CA LYS A 72 -22.84 -2.06 3.12
C LYS A 72 -24.03 -1.21 3.56
N ARG A 73 -25.25 -1.53 3.11
CA ARG A 73 -26.47 -0.77 3.43
C ARG A 73 -27.10 -1.12 4.77
N ASN A 74 -27.02 -2.39 5.16
CA ASN A 74 -27.91 -2.94 6.20
C ASN A 74 -27.15 -3.51 7.41
N TRP A 75 -25.84 -3.72 7.34
CA TRP A 75 -25.12 -4.41 8.42
C TRP A 75 -24.88 -3.53 9.65
N ALA A 76 -24.42 -2.30 9.45
CA ALA A 76 -24.24 -1.35 10.55
C ALA A 76 -25.61 -0.82 10.98
N VAL A 77 -25.90 -0.89 12.28
CA VAL A 77 -27.09 -0.27 12.87
C VAL A 77 -26.71 1.15 13.29
N GLU A 78 -27.28 2.15 12.63
CA GLU A 78 -27.09 3.56 12.99
C GLU A 78 -27.68 3.84 14.38
N GLU A 79 -27.15 4.84 15.11
CA GLU A 79 -27.66 5.19 16.43
C GLU A 79 -29.15 5.56 16.37
N GLY A 80 -29.97 4.85 17.15
CA GLY A 80 -31.43 5.01 17.14
C GLY A 80 -32.15 4.38 15.94
N GLY A 81 -31.43 3.69 15.04
CA GLY A 81 -31.99 2.95 13.93
C GLY A 81 -32.47 1.54 14.32
N GLU A 82 -33.40 1.00 13.53
CA GLU A 82 -33.83 -0.40 13.64
C GLU A 82 -32.85 -1.33 12.93
N ASP A 83 -32.59 -2.50 13.53
CA ASP A 83 -31.82 -3.54 12.86
C ASP A 83 -32.63 -4.16 11.72
N LYS A 84 -32.15 -3.97 10.50
CA LYS A 84 -32.79 -4.46 9.26
C LYS A 84 -32.46 -5.92 8.96
N ILE A 85 -31.54 -6.53 9.70
CA ILE A 85 -31.10 -7.92 9.51
C ILE A 85 -31.51 -8.71 10.74
N HIS A 86 -32.15 -9.86 10.55
CA HIS A 86 -32.46 -10.73 11.67
C HIS A 86 -31.19 -11.29 12.31
N GLU A 87 -31.19 -11.41 13.64
CA GLU A 87 -30.04 -11.90 14.41
C GLU A 87 -29.56 -13.29 13.95
N GLU A 88 -30.50 -14.20 13.66
CA GLU A 88 -30.16 -15.52 13.10
C GLU A 88 -29.41 -15.42 11.76
N ASP A 89 -29.75 -14.44 10.92
CA ASP A 89 -29.10 -14.24 9.63
C ASP A 89 -27.71 -13.64 9.84
N ARG A 90 -27.52 -12.73 10.80
CA ARG A 90 -26.20 -12.20 11.16
C ARG A 90 -25.24 -13.31 11.58
N VAL A 91 -25.70 -14.20 12.46
CA VAL A 91 -24.91 -15.34 12.95
C VAL A 91 -24.57 -16.30 11.80
N LYS A 92 -25.56 -16.66 10.98
CA LYS A 92 -25.34 -17.55 9.82
C LYS A 92 -24.40 -16.95 8.78
N VAL A 93 -24.54 -15.66 8.47
CA VAL A 93 -23.63 -14.98 7.55
C VAL A 93 -22.20 -15.04 8.08
N LYS A 94 -21.97 -14.68 9.35
CA LYS A 94 -20.64 -14.75 9.97
C LYS A 94 -20.05 -16.16 9.96
N ALA A 95 -20.88 -17.19 10.11
CA ALA A 95 -20.44 -18.58 10.04
C ALA A 95 -20.06 -19.04 8.61
N LEU A 96 -20.75 -18.55 7.58
CA LEU A 96 -20.60 -19.04 6.21
C LEU A 96 -19.66 -18.22 5.33
N ILE A 97 -19.58 -16.91 5.54
CA ILE A 97 -18.97 -15.97 4.59
C ILE A 97 -17.47 -16.20 4.40
N VAL A 98 -16.75 -16.55 5.47
CA VAL A 98 -15.31 -16.79 5.41
C VAL A 98 -15.03 -18.03 4.57
N ASP A 99 -15.67 -19.16 4.86
CA ASP A 99 -15.48 -20.39 4.06
C ASP A 99 -15.94 -20.21 2.61
N SER A 100 -17.04 -19.49 2.38
CA SER A 100 -17.53 -19.15 1.03
C SER A 100 -16.51 -18.33 0.24
N MET A 101 -15.85 -17.36 0.88
CA MET A 101 -14.79 -16.55 0.28
C MET A 101 -13.59 -17.40 -0.12
N LEU A 102 -13.23 -18.41 0.69
CA LEU A 102 -12.02 -19.21 0.46
C LEU A 102 -12.13 -20.15 -0.73
N VAL A 103 -13.31 -20.74 -0.94
CA VAL A 103 -13.57 -21.65 -2.08
C VAL A 103 -13.98 -20.91 -3.36
N ALA A 104 -14.19 -19.59 -3.28
CA ALA A 104 -14.68 -18.80 -4.39
C ALA A 104 -13.58 -18.50 -5.44
N PRO A 105 -13.96 -18.40 -6.74
CA PRO A 105 -13.10 -17.83 -7.78
C PRO A 105 -12.67 -16.40 -7.45
N ALA A 106 -11.52 -15.96 -7.96
CA ALA A 106 -10.90 -14.66 -7.64
C ALA A 106 -11.86 -13.44 -7.71
N LEU A 107 -12.72 -13.38 -8.75
CA LEU A 107 -13.69 -12.28 -8.90
C LEU A 107 -14.73 -12.22 -7.78
N ILE A 108 -15.19 -13.38 -7.29
CA ILE A 108 -16.15 -13.51 -6.20
C ILE A 108 -15.45 -13.32 -4.85
N GLN A 109 -14.28 -13.95 -4.69
CA GLN A 109 -13.46 -13.85 -3.47
C GLN A 109 -13.20 -12.38 -3.11
N LYS A 110 -12.86 -11.53 -4.09
CA LYS A 110 -12.67 -10.09 -3.87
C LYS A 110 -13.92 -9.40 -3.29
N GLN A 111 -15.11 -9.69 -3.84
CA GLN A 111 -16.35 -9.09 -3.35
C GLN A 111 -16.71 -9.58 -1.94
N LEU A 112 -16.48 -10.86 -1.66
CA LEU A 112 -16.73 -11.43 -0.33
C LEU A 112 -15.73 -10.92 0.69
N SER A 113 -14.45 -10.75 0.34
CA SER A 113 -13.44 -10.15 1.22
C SER A 113 -13.78 -8.70 1.59
N ASP A 114 -14.27 -7.90 0.62
CA ASP A 114 -14.80 -6.56 0.90
C ASP A 114 -16.00 -6.63 1.85
N ALA A 115 -16.91 -7.58 1.66
CA ALA A 115 -18.08 -7.76 2.53
C ALA A 115 -17.67 -8.16 3.97
N VAL A 116 -16.73 -9.11 4.13
CA VAL A 116 -16.16 -9.47 5.44
C VAL A 116 -15.52 -8.26 6.10
N SER A 117 -14.81 -7.43 5.33
CA SER A 117 -14.19 -6.21 5.85
C SER A 117 -15.22 -5.20 6.36
N ILE A 118 -16.37 -5.07 5.68
CA ILE A 118 -17.47 -4.20 6.13
C ILE A 118 -18.10 -4.76 7.42
N ILE A 119 -18.37 -6.07 7.47
CA ILE A 119 -18.90 -6.73 8.68
C ILE A 119 -17.93 -6.55 9.85
N GLY A 120 -16.64 -6.79 9.60
CA GLY A 120 -15.57 -6.67 10.58
C GLY A 120 -15.52 -5.27 11.19
N LYS A 121 -15.70 -4.20 10.40
CA LYS A 121 -15.70 -2.84 10.95
C LYS A 121 -16.72 -2.60 12.06
N SER A 122 -17.88 -3.25 11.99
CA SER A 122 -18.98 -3.09 12.96
C SER A 122 -18.98 -4.14 14.06
N ASP A 123 -18.60 -5.37 13.75
CA ASP A 123 -18.77 -6.52 14.64
C ASP A 123 -17.45 -6.99 15.28
N PHE A 124 -16.29 -6.68 14.70
CA PHE A 124 -15.00 -7.10 15.22
C PHE A 124 -14.48 -6.14 16.31
N PRO A 125 -13.98 -6.64 17.46
CA PRO A 125 -13.86 -8.05 17.87
C PRO A 125 -15.06 -8.57 18.68
N SER A 126 -15.83 -7.69 19.30
CA SER A 126 -16.79 -8.04 20.38
C SER A 126 -17.98 -8.90 19.92
N LYS A 127 -18.52 -8.65 18.72
CA LYS A 127 -19.65 -9.40 18.14
C LYS A 127 -19.20 -10.50 17.18
N TRP A 128 -17.91 -10.62 16.90
CA TRP A 128 -17.34 -11.65 16.04
C TRP A 128 -15.96 -12.15 16.53
N PRO A 129 -15.87 -12.69 17.76
CA PRO A 129 -14.58 -13.07 18.36
C PRO A 129 -13.88 -14.22 17.62
N GLY A 130 -14.64 -15.15 17.04
CA GLY A 130 -14.09 -16.31 16.31
C GLY A 130 -13.43 -15.98 14.97
N LEU A 131 -13.50 -14.73 14.50
CA LEU A 131 -12.96 -14.34 13.18
C LEU A 131 -11.46 -14.61 13.06
N LEU A 132 -10.65 -14.20 14.05
CA LEU A 132 -9.19 -14.37 14.00
C LEU A 132 -8.79 -15.83 14.07
N GLN A 133 -9.41 -16.61 14.95
CA GLN A 133 -9.13 -18.04 15.07
C GLN A 133 -9.41 -18.74 13.72
N ASN A 134 -10.56 -18.46 13.12
CA ASN A 134 -10.90 -19.00 11.80
C ASN A 134 -9.91 -18.55 10.71
N MET A 135 -9.34 -17.34 10.79
CA MET A 135 -8.32 -16.88 9.84
C MET A 135 -6.99 -17.62 10.03
N VAL A 136 -6.54 -17.74 11.29
CA VAL A 136 -5.26 -18.36 11.65
C VAL A 136 -5.24 -19.85 11.30
N GLU A 137 -6.33 -20.58 11.54
CA GLU A 137 -6.45 -21.99 11.17
C GLU A 137 -6.24 -22.23 9.67
N LYS A 138 -6.59 -21.24 8.83
CA LYS A 138 -6.44 -21.35 7.37
C LYS A 138 -5.01 -21.09 6.89
N PHE A 139 -4.14 -20.47 7.69
CA PHE A 139 -2.72 -20.36 7.35
C PHE A 139 -2.02 -21.72 7.26
N ALA A 140 -2.48 -22.69 8.04
CA ALA A 140 -1.94 -24.06 8.02
C ALA A 140 -2.34 -24.87 6.76
N THR A 141 -3.24 -24.36 5.90
CA THR A 141 -3.71 -25.09 4.71
C THR A 141 -2.63 -25.27 3.65
N GLY A 142 -1.64 -24.38 3.60
CA GLY A 142 -0.63 -24.34 2.53
C GLY A 142 -1.18 -23.89 1.16
N ASP A 143 -2.48 -23.61 1.05
CA ASP A 143 -3.09 -23.11 -0.18
C ASP A 143 -2.97 -21.58 -0.23
N PHE A 144 -2.14 -21.09 -1.13
CA PHE A 144 -1.90 -19.65 -1.26
C PHE A 144 -3.10 -18.86 -1.81
N HIS A 145 -4.05 -19.49 -2.50
CA HIS A 145 -5.30 -18.82 -2.87
C HIS A 145 -6.13 -18.50 -1.62
N VAL A 146 -6.18 -19.46 -0.69
CA VAL A 146 -6.85 -19.34 0.62
C VAL A 146 -6.11 -18.32 1.48
N ILE A 147 -4.79 -18.46 1.63
CA ILE A 147 -3.96 -17.59 2.46
C ILE A 147 -4.04 -16.14 1.99
N ASN A 148 -3.95 -15.87 0.69
CA ASN A 148 -4.08 -14.50 0.16
C ASN A 148 -5.46 -13.90 0.45
N GLY A 149 -6.54 -14.67 0.31
CA GLY A 149 -7.89 -14.20 0.65
C GLY A 149 -8.02 -13.80 2.13
N ILE A 150 -7.43 -14.57 3.04
CA ILE A 150 -7.37 -14.24 4.47
C ILE A 150 -6.53 -13.00 4.72
N LEU A 151 -5.33 -12.91 4.15
CA LEU A 151 -4.43 -11.77 4.31
C LEU A 151 -5.06 -10.46 3.80
N HIS A 152 -5.78 -10.49 2.68
CA HIS A 152 -6.53 -9.33 2.19
C HIS A 152 -7.59 -8.85 3.17
N THR A 153 -8.29 -9.80 3.78
CA THR A 153 -9.33 -9.52 4.76
C THR A 153 -8.73 -8.95 6.04
N ALA A 154 -7.70 -9.59 6.58
CA ALA A 154 -6.95 -9.13 7.74
C ALA A 154 -6.38 -7.72 7.52
N HIS A 155 -5.71 -7.48 6.39
CA HIS A 155 -5.21 -6.16 6.03
C HIS A 155 -6.32 -5.11 6.00
N SER A 156 -7.49 -5.44 5.45
CA SER A 156 -8.61 -4.51 5.35
C SER A 156 -9.26 -4.15 6.69
N ILE A 157 -9.21 -5.06 7.66
CA ILE A 157 -9.65 -4.80 9.04
C ILE A 157 -8.59 -3.96 9.76
N PHE A 158 -7.33 -4.39 9.75
CA PHE A 158 -6.26 -3.77 10.55
C PHE A 158 -5.75 -2.43 10.01
N LYS A 159 -5.91 -2.13 8.71
CA LYS A 159 -5.48 -0.83 8.15
C LYS A 159 -6.14 0.38 8.84
N ARG A 160 -7.27 0.18 9.54
CA ARG A 160 -7.94 1.25 10.30
C ARG A 160 -7.13 1.78 11.47
N TYR A 161 -6.27 0.94 12.03
CA TYR A 161 -5.38 1.34 13.11
C TYR A 161 -4.40 2.45 12.70
N ARG A 162 -4.24 2.72 11.40
CA ARG A 162 -3.36 3.79 10.90
C ARG A 162 -3.95 5.19 11.05
N TYR A 163 -5.26 5.31 11.21
CA TYR A 163 -5.96 6.59 11.22
C TYR A 163 -6.96 6.74 12.36
N GLU A 164 -7.20 5.68 13.13
CA GLU A 164 -8.02 5.76 14.34
C GLU A 164 -7.24 6.39 15.51
N PHE A 165 -7.95 7.20 16.29
CA PHE A 165 -7.39 7.83 17.48
C PHE A 165 -7.17 6.81 18.60
N LYS A 166 -6.08 7.01 19.35
CA LYS A 166 -5.76 6.19 20.52
C LYS A 166 -6.91 6.26 21.53
N GLY A 167 -7.37 5.09 21.98
CA GLY A 167 -8.43 4.95 22.96
C GLY A 167 -8.48 3.54 23.54
N GLN A 168 -9.09 3.38 24.72
CA GLN A 168 -9.12 2.10 25.44
C GLN A 168 -9.69 0.97 24.59
N ALA A 169 -10.81 1.21 23.90
CA ALA A 169 -11.44 0.20 23.04
C ALA A 169 -10.52 -0.24 21.88
N LEU A 170 -9.78 0.69 21.28
CA LEU A 170 -8.81 0.39 20.22
C LEU A 170 -7.64 -0.45 20.78
N TRP A 171 -7.14 -0.12 21.98
CA TRP A 171 -6.07 -0.88 22.63
C TRP A 171 -6.48 -2.29 23.00
N GLU A 172 -7.68 -2.48 23.53
CA GLU A 172 -8.23 -3.80 23.84
C GLU A 172 -8.36 -4.66 22.58
N GLU A 173 -8.82 -4.06 21.48
CA GLU A 173 -8.87 -4.74 20.18
C GLU A 173 -7.48 -5.09 19.65
N ILE A 174 -6.54 -4.13 19.63
CA ILE A 174 -5.17 -4.37 19.16
C ILE A 174 -4.53 -5.47 19.99
N LYS A 175 -4.70 -5.45 21.32
CA LYS A 175 -4.19 -6.50 22.20
C LYS A 175 -4.76 -7.87 21.84
N PHE A 176 -6.09 -7.98 21.69
CA PHE A 176 -6.75 -9.21 21.26
C PHE A 176 -6.20 -9.73 19.92
N VAL A 177 -5.96 -8.82 18.96
CA VAL A 177 -5.35 -9.15 17.68
C VAL A 177 -3.93 -9.66 17.85
N LEU A 178 -3.09 -8.98 18.63
CA LEU A 178 -1.70 -9.35 18.84
C LEU A 178 -1.58 -10.72 19.50
N ASP A 179 -2.35 -10.96 20.56
CA ASP A 179 -2.37 -12.23 21.32
C ASP A 179 -2.73 -13.43 20.41
N THR A 180 -3.54 -13.20 19.37
CA THR A 180 -4.04 -14.27 18.48
C THR A 180 -3.26 -14.37 17.16
N PHE A 181 -2.77 -13.25 16.62
CA PHE A 181 -2.38 -13.14 15.21
C PHE A 181 -0.89 -12.83 14.99
N ALA A 182 -0.19 -12.22 15.96
CA ALA A 182 1.20 -11.77 15.76
C ALA A 182 2.16 -12.94 15.50
N LYS A 183 2.07 -14.01 16.31
CA LYS A 183 2.87 -15.23 16.12
C LYS A 183 2.52 -15.95 14.82
N PRO A 184 1.25 -16.30 14.53
CA PRO A 184 0.91 -16.94 13.25
C PRO A 184 1.33 -16.14 12.02
N LEU A 185 1.24 -14.82 12.05
CA LEU A 185 1.69 -13.96 10.96
C LEU A 185 3.20 -14.05 10.75
N THR A 186 3.97 -14.08 11.84
CA THR A 186 5.44 -14.18 11.78
C THR A 186 5.89 -15.57 11.31
N ASP A 187 5.25 -16.63 11.81
CA ASP A 187 5.49 -17.99 11.33
C ASP A 187 5.16 -18.11 9.83
N LEU A 188 4.06 -17.50 9.39
CA LEU A 188 3.67 -17.46 7.98
C LEU A 188 4.69 -16.69 7.12
N LEU A 189 5.23 -15.57 7.60
CA LEU A 189 6.29 -14.84 6.90
C LEU A 189 7.50 -15.74 6.65
N VAL A 190 8.00 -16.38 7.70
CA VAL A 190 9.19 -17.26 7.64
C VAL A 190 8.93 -18.42 6.67
N ALA A 191 7.78 -19.09 6.80
CA ALA A 191 7.40 -20.19 5.92
C ALA A 191 7.27 -19.73 4.45
N THR A 192 6.61 -18.60 4.21
CA THR A 192 6.39 -18.06 2.87
C THR A 192 7.70 -17.64 2.21
N HIS A 193 8.62 -17.01 2.95
CA HIS A 193 9.96 -16.67 2.46
C HIS A 193 10.77 -17.92 2.09
N GLY A 194 10.70 -18.98 2.89
CA GLY A 194 11.35 -20.26 2.59
C GLY A 194 10.87 -20.90 1.27
N LEU A 195 9.64 -20.62 0.85
CA LEU A 195 9.10 -21.09 -0.43
C LEU A 195 9.66 -20.35 -1.64
N CYS A 196 10.19 -19.13 -1.48
CA CYS A 196 10.81 -18.39 -2.59
C CYS A 196 11.94 -19.18 -3.24
N ALA A 197 12.83 -19.78 -2.44
CA ALA A 197 13.92 -20.61 -2.96
C ALA A 197 13.40 -21.91 -3.59
N THR A 198 12.39 -22.52 -2.99
CA THR A 198 11.77 -23.77 -3.48
C THR A 198 11.14 -23.60 -4.85
N HIS A 199 10.51 -22.44 -5.10
CA HIS A 199 9.79 -22.12 -6.32
C HIS A 199 10.53 -21.14 -7.23
N ALA A 200 11.85 -20.98 -7.08
CA ALA A 200 12.65 -19.98 -7.80
C ALA A 200 12.51 -20.05 -9.34
N ASN A 201 12.21 -21.23 -9.89
CA ASN A 201 12.04 -21.46 -11.34
C ASN A 201 10.56 -21.45 -11.81
N ASN A 202 9.61 -21.06 -10.95
CA ASN A 202 8.19 -21.04 -11.27
C ASN A 202 7.63 -19.60 -11.11
N PRO A 203 7.56 -18.81 -12.20
CA PRO A 203 7.10 -17.44 -12.17
C PRO A 203 5.69 -17.26 -11.61
N GLU A 204 4.77 -18.17 -11.92
CA GLU A 204 3.39 -18.14 -11.45
C GLU A 204 3.33 -18.33 -9.93
N ALA A 205 4.06 -19.29 -9.39
CA ALA A 205 4.17 -19.51 -7.96
C ALA A 205 4.82 -18.31 -7.26
N LEU A 206 5.90 -17.75 -7.83
CA LEU A 206 6.57 -16.57 -7.27
C LEU A 206 5.63 -15.36 -7.19
N ARG A 207 4.79 -15.12 -8.22
CA ARG A 207 3.79 -14.03 -8.17
C ARG A 207 2.82 -14.19 -7.01
N VAL A 208 2.38 -15.41 -6.75
CA VAL A 208 1.46 -15.72 -5.66
C VAL A 208 2.14 -15.56 -4.29
N ILE A 209 3.36 -16.11 -4.15
CA ILE A 209 4.17 -16.03 -2.92
C ILE A 209 4.49 -14.58 -2.57
N TYR A 210 4.99 -13.79 -3.52
CA TYR A 210 5.34 -12.38 -3.27
C TYR A 210 4.11 -11.51 -3.03
N SER A 211 2.94 -11.88 -3.55
CA SER A 211 1.67 -11.21 -3.24
C SER A 211 1.32 -11.41 -1.77
N SER A 212 1.52 -12.62 -1.24
CA SER A 212 1.34 -12.89 0.19
C SER A 212 2.34 -12.14 1.05
N LEU A 213 3.62 -12.13 0.68
CA LEU A 213 4.66 -11.36 1.39
C LEU A 213 4.31 -9.87 1.44
N LEU A 214 3.83 -9.28 0.34
CA LEU A 214 3.40 -7.89 0.30
C LEU A 214 2.26 -7.62 1.29
N LEU A 215 1.25 -8.49 1.36
CA LEU A 215 0.15 -8.35 2.30
C LEU A 215 0.61 -8.53 3.76
N ILE A 216 1.50 -9.48 4.03
CA ILE A 216 2.11 -9.68 5.34
C ILE A 216 2.85 -8.40 5.78
N CYS A 217 3.67 -7.81 4.92
CA CYS A 217 4.36 -6.55 5.20
C CYS A 217 3.40 -5.38 5.46
N LYS A 218 2.26 -5.33 4.75
CA LYS A 218 1.20 -4.33 4.99
C LYS A 218 0.49 -4.54 6.33
N ILE A 219 0.26 -5.79 6.72
CA ILE A 219 -0.34 -6.11 8.02
C ILE A 219 0.64 -5.77 9.14
N PHE A 220 1.92 -6.15 9.00
CA PHE A 220 2.98 -5.78 9.92
C PHE A 220 2.98 -4.27 10.21
N TYR A 221 2.94 -3.44 9.16
CA TYR A 221 2.84 -1.99 9.31
C TYR A 221 1.64 -1.57 10.16
N SER A 222 0.45 -2.11 9.87
CA SER A 222 -0.78 -1.75 10.59
C SER A 222 -0.72 -2.14 12.07
N LEU A 223 -0.14 -3.30 12.39
CA LEU A 223 -0.04 -3.80 13.77
C LEU A 223 1.03 -3.05 14.58
N ASN A 224 2.05 -2.50 13.92
CA ASN A 224 3.10 -1.71 14.56
C ASN A 224 2.86 -0.20 14.45
N PHE A 225 1.71 0.26 13.94
CA PHE A 225 1.53 1.69 13.67
C PHE A 225 1.33 2.53 14.94
N GLN A 226 0.51 2.02 15.86
CA GLN A 226 0.08 2.75 17.06
C GLN A 226 1.17 2.78 18.13
N ASP A 227 1.87 1.66 18.27
CA ASP A 227 3.01 1.42 19.17
C ASP A 227 3.77 0.17 18.72
N LEU A 228 4.94 -0.08 19.31
CA LEU A 228 5.73 -1.30 19.09
C LEU A 228 5.24 -2.39 20.05
N PRO A 229 4.59 -3.46 19.56
CA PRO A 229 4.18 -4.55 20.42
C PRO A 229 5.37 -5.41 20.85
N GLU A 230 5.39 -5.83 22.12
CA GLU A 230 6.42 -6.69 22.74
C GLU A 230 6.78 -7.89 21.86
N PHE A 231 5.77 -8.56 21.29
CA PHE A 231 6.02 -9.69 20.38
C PHE A 231 6.87 -9.30 19.15
N PHE A 232 6.63 -8.15 18.53
CA PHE A 232 7.40 -7.72 17.36
C PHE A 232 8.78 -7.19 17.75
N GLU A 233 8.92 -6.62 18.95
CA GLU A 233 10.22 -6.25 19.53
C GLU A 233 11.09 -7.49 19.75
N ASP A 234 10.56 -8.51 20.45
CA ASP A 234 11.25 -9.77 20.72
C ASP A 234 11.67 -10.52 19.43
N ASN A 235 10.87 -10.37 18.37
CA ASN A 235 11.08 -11.03 17.09
C ASN A 235 11.68 -10.09 16.02
N MET A 236 12.20 -8.92 16.42
CA MET A 236 12.66 -7.90 15.49
C MET A 236 13.78 -8.43 14.58
N ASN A 237 14.72 -9.19 15.14
CA ASN A 237 15.80 -9.79 14.36
C ASN A 237 15.29 -10.67 13.20
N THR A 238 14.23 -11.44 13.43
CA THR A 238 13.60 -12.28 12.39
C THR A 238 13.02 -11.41 11.28
N TRP A 239 12.24 -10.38 11.63
CA TRP A 239 11.62 -9.48 10.67
C TRP A 239 12.65 -8.68 9.87
N MET A 240 13.65 -8.10 10.54
CA MET A 240 14.67 -7.29 9.89
C MET A 240 15.57 -8.11 8.96
N THR A 241 15.94 -9.33 9.36
CA THR A 241 16.69 -10.25 8.48
C THR A 241 15.91 -10.56 7.20
N LEU A 242 14.60 -10.79 7.31
CA LEU A 242 13.76 -11.09 6.16
C LEU A 242 13.49 -9.85 5.30
N PHE A 243 13.32 -8.67 5.89
CA PHE A 243 13.23 -7.42 5.14
C PHE A 243 14.51 -7.12 4.37
N HIS A 244 15.68 -7.31 4.97
CA HIS A 244 16.97 -7.20 4.29
C HIS A 244 17.03 -8.14 3.07
N SER A 245 16.71 -9.42 3.26
CA SER A 245 16.69 -10.41 2.18
C SER A 245 15.72 -10.02 1.05
N LEU A 246 14.51 -9.57 1.38
CA LEU A 246 13.50 -9.18 0.39
C LEU A 246 13.83 -7.87 -0.33
N LEU A 247 14.56 -6.96 0.30
CA LEU A 247 15.05 -5.74 -0.37
C LEU A 247 16.15 -6.06 -1.38
N THR A 248 17.10 -6.92 -1.01
CA THR A 248 18.33 -7.16 -1.77
C THR A 248 18.22 -8.27 -2.82
N THR A 249 17.24 -9.17 -2.69
CA THR A 249 17.01 -10.22 -3.69
C THR A 249 16.37 -9.63 -4.94
N ASP A 250 16.86 -10.00 -6.13
CA ASP A 250 16.24 -9.65 -7.39
C ASP A 250 15.47 -10.83 -8.01
N VAL A 251 14.25 -10.57 -8.49
CA VAL A 251 13.37 -11.58 -9.07
C VAL A 251 12.79 -11.04 -10.38
N PRO A 252 13.51 -11.19 -11.51
CA PRO A 252 13.16 -10.53 -12.77
C PRO A 252 11.75 -10.83 -13.29
N CYS A 253 11.19 -12.02 -13.01
CA CYS A 253 9.85 -12.39 -13.48
C CYS A 253 8.70 -11.63 -12.80
N LEU A 254 8.99 -10.85 -11.75
CA LEU A 254 8.04 -10.02 -11.00
C LEU A 254 8.09 -8.54 -11.40
N ALA A 255 9.03 -8.16 -12.27
CA ALA A 255 9.12 -6.82 -12.82
C ALA A 255 7.88 -6.52 -13.69
N SER A 256 7.53 -5.24 -13.80
CA SER A 256 6.47 -4.77 -14.68
C SER A 256 7.05 -4.36 -16.03
N ASP A 257 6.43 -4.85 -17.10
CA ASP A 257 6.68 -4.43 -18.49
C ASP A 257 6.10 -3.04 -18.80
N ASN A 258 5.37 -2.43 -17.87
CA ASN A 258 4.73 -1.12 -18.04
C ASN A 258 5.42 -0.06 -17.18
N ASP A 259 5.96 0.98 -17.82
CA ASP A 259 6.75 2.05 -17.19
C ASP A 259 5.97 2.97 -16.26
N HIS A 260 4.64 2.88 -16.22
CA HIS A 260 3.78 3.62 -15.28
C HIS A 260 3.25 2.77 -14.13
N LYS A 261 3.28 1.43 -14.23
CA LYS A 261 2.70 0.55 -13.22
C LYS A 261 3.79 -0.21 -12.47
N PRO A 262 3.90 -0.09 -11.13
CA PRO A 262 4.88 -0.84 -10.36
C PRO A 262 4.62 -2.34 -10.46
N GLY A 263 5.68 -3.11 -10.67
CA GLY A 263 5.65 -4.56 -10.54
C GLY A 263 5.46 -4.98 -9.09
N LEU A 264 5.35 -6.28 -8.86
CA LEU A 264 5.11 -6.80 -7.52
C LEU A 264 6.33 -6.62 -6.61
N MET A 265 7.52 -6.70 -7.21
CA MET A 265 8.77 -6.49 -6.49
C MET A 265 8.90 -5.04 -6.00
N GLU A 266 8.60 -4.07 -6.86
CA GLU A 266 8.62 -2.65 -6.51
C GLU A 266 7.62 -2.33 -5.39
N GLN A 267 6.42 -2.91 -5.47
CA GLN A 267 5.41 -2.75 -4.41
C GLN A 267 5.87 -3.32 -3.07
N LEU A 268 6.51 -4.50 -3.08
CA LEU A 268 7.04 -5.12 -1.87
C LEU A 268 8.16 -4.30 -1.26
N ARG A 269 9.18 -3.96 -2.05
CA ARG A 269 10.31 -3.13 -1.59
C ARG A 269 9.83 -1.78 -1.06
N SER A 270 8.86 -1.15 -1.74
CA SER A 270 8.28 0.13 -1.34
C SER A 270 7.56 0.02 0.01
N GLN A 271 6.82 -1.07 0.24
CA GLN A 271 6.18 -1.34 1.52
C GLN A 271 7.22 -1.60 2.62
N ILE A 272 8.32 -2.29 2.32
CA ILE A 272 9.41 -2.50 3.29
C ILE A 272 10.05 -1.16 3.66
N CYS A 273 10.41 -0.30 2.70
CA CYS A 273 10.93 1.04 2.98
C CYS A 273 9.97 1.83 3.89
N PHE A 274 8.66 1.72 3.67
CA PHE A 274 7.66 2.35 4.52
C PHE A 274 7.62 1.79 5.96
N ASN A 275 7.81 0.47 6.11
CA ASN A 275 7.91 -0.19 7.42
C ASN A 275 9.19 0.25 8.17
N LEU A 276 10.32 0.31 7.46
CA LEU A 276 11.59 0.76 8.02
C LEU A 276 11.54 2.25 8.40
N GLY A 277 10.86 3.08 7.60
CA GLY A 277 10.60 4.49 7.93
C GLY A 277 9.83 4.66 9.24
N LEU A 278 8.78 3.85 9.45
CA LEU A 278 8.03 3.83 10.71
C LEU A 278 8.92 3.49 11.91
N TYR A 279 9.76 2.46 11.78
CA TYR A 279 10.67 2.02 12.84
C TYR A 279 11.75 3.07 13.12
N ALA A 280 12.39 3.61 12.08
CA ALA A 280 13.34 4.71 12.22
C ALA A 280 12.72 5.98 12.83
N GLN A 281 11.42 6.22 12.62
CA GLN A 281 10.75 7.39 13.16
C GLN A 281 10.30 7.18 14.62
N LYS A 282 9.69 6.04 14.95
CA LYS A 282 9.00 5.82 16.23
C LYS A 282 9.73 4.91 17.22
N TYR A 283 10.54 3.98 16.73
CA TYR A 283 11.10 2.85 17.51
C TYR A 283 12.63 2.80 17.34
N ASP A 284 13.25 3.96 17.42
CA ASP A 284 14.66 4.15 17.09
C ASP A 284 15.59 3.41 18.04
N GLU A 285 15.26 3.34 19.34
CA GLU A 285 16.12 2.70 20.33
C GLU A 285 16.32 1.21 20.02
N GLU A 286 15.22 0.52 19.68
CA GLU A 286 15.19 -0.90 19.37
C GLU A 286 15.70 -1.17 17.94
N PHE A 287 15.40 -0.28 16.99
CA PHE A 287 15.76 -0.45 15.58
C PHE A 287 17.23 -0.08 15.28
N ARG A 288 17.89 0.69 16.15
CA ARG A 288 19.26 1.17 15.99
C ARG A 288 20.30 0.15 15.51
N PRO A 289 20.32 -1.11 15.99
CA PRO A 289 21.31 -2.10 15.56
C PRO A 289 21.24 -2.45 14.07
N PHE A 290 20.07 -2.31 13.44
CA PHE A 290 19.82 -2.71 12.05
C PHE A 290 20.00 -1.54 11.04
N LEU A 291 20.00 -0.30 11.53
CA LEU A 291 20.01 0.89 10.70
C LEU A 291 21.18 0.98 9.71
N PRO A 292 22.45 0.71 10.09
CA PRO A 292 23.57 0.84 9.15
C PRO A 292 23.44 -0.05 7.91
N ASP A 293 22.94 -1.27 8.08
CA ASP A 293 22.74 -2.21 6.97
C ASP A 293 21.60 -1.74 6.07
N PHE A 294 20.47 -1.32 6.64
CA PHE A 294 19.34 -0.82 5.85
C PHE A 294 19.64 0.50 5.13
N VAL A 295 20.43 1.40 5.72
CA VAL A 295 20.93 2.59 5.01
C VAL A 295 21.72 2.18 3.79
N THR A 296 22.58 1.15 3.90
CA THR A 296 23.37 0.63 2.78
C THR A 296 22.51 -0.07 1.73
N ASP A 297 21.50 -0.85 2.13
CA ASP A 297 20.59 -1.52 1.19
C ASP A 297 19.75 -0.52 0.40
N ILE A 298 19.13 0.44 1.10
CA ILE A 298 18.28 1.46 0.49
C ILE A 298 19.11 2.39 -0.40
N TRP A 299 20.35 2.67 0.00
CA TRP A 299 21.32 3.36 -0.82
C TRP A 299 21.55 2.65 -2.17
N ASN A 300 21.91 1.36 -2.13
CA ASN A 300 22.17 0.57 -3.34
C ASN A 300 20.90 0.43 -4.21
N LEU A 301 19.74 0.30 -3.56
CA LEU A 301 18.45 0.29 -4.23
C LEU A 301 18.23 1.59 -5.01
N LEU A 302 18.42 2.75 -4.40
CA LEU A 302 18.21 4.06 -5.05
C LEU A 302 19.17 4.28 -6.23
N VAL A 303 20.43 3.85 -6.11
CA VAL A 303 21.42 3.97 -7.19
C VAL A 303 21.10 3.08 -8.39
N SER A 304 20.46 1.92 -8.16
CA SER A 304 20.11 0.95 -9.21
C SER A 304 18.70 1.14 -9.78
N THR A 305 17.87 2.00 -9.18
CA THR A 305 16.48 2.22 -9.60
C THR A 305 16.40 3.29 -10.68
N GLY A 306 15.63 3.01 -11.73
CA GLY A 306 15.44 3.92 -12.86
C GLY A 306 14.53 5.13 -12.57
N LEU A 307 14.34 5.96 -13.60
CA LEU A 307 13.59 7.22 -13.54
C LEU A 307 12.11 7.08 -13.93
N GLU A 308 11.70 5.89 -14.36
CA GLU A 308 10.35 5.55 -14.80
C GLU A 308 9.32 5.72 -13.68
N ALA A 309 8.10 6.11 -14.04
CA ALA A 309 7.03 6.41 -13.11
C ALA A 309 6.63 5.20 -12.23
N LYS A 310 6.79 3.97 -12.73
CA LYS A 310 6.59 2.72 -11.98
C LYS A 310 7.43 2.64 -10.71
N TYR A 311 8.55 3.36 -10.64
CA TYR A 311 9.44 3.36 -9.48
C TYR A 311 9.18 4.52 -8.51
N ASP A 312 8.30 5.48 -8.84
CA ASP A 312 8.17 6.73 -8.06
C ASP A 312 7.81 6.48 -6.59
N LEU A 313 6.85 5.58 -6.31
CA LEU A 313 6.47 5.26 -4.93
C LEU A 313 7.60 4.57 -4.16
N LEU A 314 8.39 3.73 -4.83
CA LEU A 314 9.54 3.05 -4.22
C LEU A 314 10.61 4.08 -3.84
N VAL A 315 10.97 4.94 -4.79
CA VAL A 315 12.00 5.97 -4.62
C VAL A 315 11.56 7.01 -3.58
N SER A 316 10.32 7.48 -3.59
CA SER A 316 9.80 8.39 -2.57
C SER A 316 9.95 7.81 -1.16
N ASN A 317 9.49 6.57 -0.93
CA ASN A 317 9.55 5.94 0.40
C ASN A 317 11.00 5.67 0.84
N ALA A 318 11.86 5.27 -0.10
CA ALA A 318 13.28 5.05 0.16
C ALA A 318 14.01 6.35 0.55
N LEU A 319 13.74 7.45 -0.16
CA LEU A 319 14.29 8.77 0.15
C LEU A 319 13.78 9.29 1.50
N GLN A 320 12.50 9.11 1.80
CA GLN A 320 11.92 9.49 3.10
C GLN A 320 12.56 8.75 4.27
N PHE A 321 12.84 7.46 4.11
CA PHE A 321 13.61 6.71 5.10
C PHE A 321 14.99 7.34 5.33
N LEU A 322 15.75 7.60 4.26
CA LEU A 322 17.06 8.24 4.39
C LEU A 322 16.98 9.62 5.04
N SER A 323 15.97 10.43 4.69
CA SER A 323 15.73 11.73 5.32
C SER A 323 15.47 11.59 6.82
N THR A 324 14.61 10.64 7.21
CA THR A 324 14.27 10.38 8.63
C THR A 324 15.51 9.99 9.44
N VAL A 325 16.41 9.19 8.86
CA VAL A 325 17.66 8.78 9.52
C VAL A 325 18.65 9.95 9.55
N ALA A 326 18.78 10.70 8.46
CA ALA A 326 19.73 11.81 8.34
C ALA A 326 19.37 13.01 9.23
N GLU A 327 18.10 13.16 9.62
CA GLU A 327 17.63 14.22 10.53
C GLU A 327 18.10 14.01 11.98
N ARG A 328 18.52 12.79 12.33
CA ARG A 328 18.98 12.46 13.68
C ARG A 328 20.49 12.66 13.81
N ASP A 329 20.89 13.57 14.69
CA ASP A 329 22.30 13.91 14.95
C ASP A 329 23.22 12.70 15.22
N HIS A 330 22.73 11.68 15.91
CA HIS A 330 23.53 10.51 16.28
C HIS A 330 23.77 9.52 15.14
N TYR A 331 23.08 9.67 14.00
CA TYR A 331 23.34 8.91 12.75
C TYR A 331 24.13 9.71 11.72
N ARG A 332 24.58 10.91 12.07
CA ARG A 332 25.40 11.75 11.19
C ARG A 332 26.64 11.02 10.66
N ASN A 333 27.24 10.14 11.46
CA ASN A 333 28.39 9.33 11.07
C ASN A 333 28.12 8.42 9.84
N LEU A 334 26.87 8.02 9.60
CA LEU A 334 26.48 7.21 8.44
C LEU A 334 26.59 8.00 7.13
N PHE A 335 26.47 9.34 7.19
CA PHE A 335 26.47 10.23 6.01
C PHE A 335 27.72 11.12 5.91
N GLN A 336 28.56 11.14 6.94
CA GLN A 336 29.71 12.06 7.03
C GLN A 336 30.86 11.73 6.06
N ASN A 337 30.92 10.50 5.53
CA ASN A 337 31.96 10.13 4.58
C ASN A 337 31.81 10.97 3.29
N PRO A 338 32.82 11.77 2.89
CA PRO A 338 32.71 12.66 1.73
C PRO A 338 32.34 11.94 0.43
N ASN A 339 32.80 10.70 0.24
CA ASN A 339 32.46 9.90 -0.93
C ASN A 339 31.00 9.44 -0.90
N VAL A 340 30.49 9.11 0.30
CA VAL A 340 29.07 8.76 0.47
C VAL A 340 28.23 9.98 0.15
N LEU A 341 28.51 11.14 0.75
CA LEU A 341 27.76 12.37 0.53
C LEU A 341 27.77 12.84 -0.93
N SER A 342 28.94 12.81 -1.60
CA SER A 342 29.04 13.10 -3.04
C SER A 342 28.20 12.13 -3.87
N ASN A 343 28.30 10.82 -3.60
CA ASN A 343 27.46 9.86 -4.30
C ASN A 343 25.96 10.12 -4.04
N ILE A 344 25.55 10.47 -2.80
CA ILE A 344 24.13 10.79 -2.47
C ILE A 344 23.65 11.93 -3.33
N CYS A 345 24.40 13.03 -3.36
CA CYS A 345 24.04 14.18 -4.16
C CYS A 345 23.99 13.85 -5.66
N GLU A 346 25.03 13.20 -6.20
CA GLU A 346 25.21 13.02 -7.64
C GLU A 346 24.40 11.88 -8.25
N LYS A 347 24.32 10.73 -7.57
CA LYS A 347 23.71 9.51 -8.12
C LYS A 347 22.27 9.32 -7.69
N VAL A 348 21.87 9.91 -6.55
CA VAL A 348 20.52 9.73 -6.01
C VAL A 348 19.73 11.01 -6.10
N ILE A 349 20.18 12.10 -5.50
CA ILE A 349 19.36 13.31 -5.40
C ILE A 349 19.20 13.98 -6.76
N ILE A 350 20.31 14.30 -7.43
CA ILE A 350 20.29 15.06 -8.69
C ILE A 350 19.36 14.43 -9.74
N PRO A 351 19.44 13.11 -10.04
CA PRO A 351 18.55 12.50 -11.02
C PRO A 351 17.07 12.58 -10.62
N ASN A 352 16.77 12.53 -9.32
CA ASN A 352 15.41 12.52 -8.79
C ASN A 352 14.80 13.92 -8.59
N VAL A 353 15.60 15.00 -8.64
CA VAL A 353 15.10 16.39 -8.60
C VAL A 353 14.80 16.93 -10.00
N ASN A 354 15.41 16.35 -11.04
CA ASN A 354 15.24 16.81 -12.42
C ASN A 354 13.78 16.81 -12.89
N PHE A 355 13.46 17.75 -13.78
CA PHE A 355 12.20 17.77 -14.50
C PHE A 355 12.22 16.69 -15.57
N ARG A 356 11.28 15.75 -15.51
CA ARG A 356 11.20 14.61 -16.41
C ARG A 356 10.16 14.87 -17.49
N GLU A 357 10.22 14.12 -18.58
CA GLU A 357 9.22 14.18 -19.66
C GLU A 357 7.79 13.96 -19.13
N ILE A 358 7.58 13.03 -18.18
CA ILE A 358 6.25 12.83 -17.56
C ILE A 358 5.76 14.06 -16.75
N ASP A 359 6.69 14.85 -16.22
CA ASP A 359 6.36 16.08 -15.49
C ASP A 359 5.99 17.19 -16.49
N GLU A 360 6.63 17.20 -17.67
CA GLU A 360 6.31 18.08 -18.80
C GLU A 360 4.94 17.77 -19.38
N GLU A 361 4.67 16.49 -19.68
CA GLU A 361 3.37 16.01 -20.15
C GLU A 361 2.25 16.39 -19.16
N LEU A 362 2.45 16.14 -17.86
CA LEU A 362 1.45 16.50 -16.85
C LEU A 362 1.23 18.02 -16.78
N PHE A 363 2.29 18.82 -16.92
CA PHE A 363 2.20 20.28 -16.93
C PHE A 363 1.44 20.79 -18.16
N GLU A 364 1.64 20.19 -19.33
CA GLU A 364 0.96 20.56 -20.57
C GLU A 364 -0.50 20.10 -20.60
N ASP A 365 -0.77 18.84 -20.23
CA ASP A 365 -2.09 18.22 -20.32
C ASP A 365 -3.02 18.61 -19.15
N ASN A 366 -2.47 18.75 -17.94
CA ASN A 366 -3.23 19.05 -16.73
C ASN A 366 -2.42 19.92 -15.75
N PRO A 367 -2.22 21.21 -16.08
CA PRO A 367 -1.41 22.12 -15.26
C PRO A 367 -1.93 22.28 -13.82
N GLU A 368 -3.24 22.14 -13.59
CA GLU A 368 -3.82 22.20 -12.25
C GLU A 368 -3.36 21.01 -11.37
N GLU A 369 -3.33 19.80 -11.93
CA GLU A 369 -2.81 18.61 -11.24
C GLU A 369 -1.31 18.74 -10.98
N TYR A 370 -0.54 19.24 -11.95
CA TYR A 370 0.88 19.52 -11.77
C TYR A 370 1.12 20.51 -10.63
N MET A 371 0.42 21.64 -10.63
CA MET A 371 0.53 22.66 -9.58
C MET A 371 0.20 22.07 -8.21
N ARG A 372 -0.88 21.31 -8.10
CA ARG A 372 -1.30 20.70 -6.84
C ARG A 372 -0.25 19.72 -6.31
N ARG A 373 0.28 18.83 -7.17
CA ARG A 373 1.28 17.82 -6.78
C ARG A 373 2.63 18.43 -6.47
N ASP A 374 3.15 19.26 -7.35
CA ASP A 374 4.55 19.68 -7.27
C ASP A 374 4.73 21.03 -6.58
N ILE A 375 3.83 22.00 -6.75
CA ILE A 375 4.02 23.37 -6.22
C ILE A 375 3.35 23.55 -4.85
N GLU A 376 2.09 23.16 -4.73
CA GLU A 376 1.29 23.35 -3.51
C GLU A 376 1.62 22.31 -2.43
N GLY A 377 2.35 21.25 -2.80
CA GLY A 377 2.78 20.22 -1.87
C GLY A 377 1.61 19.38 -1.34
N ALA A 378 0.73 18.91 -2.24
CA ALA A 378 -0.36 18.00 -1.89
C ALA A 378 0.09 16.74 -1.14
N ASP A 379 -0.89 16.02 -0.57
CA ASP A 379 -0.77 14.79 0.22
C ASP A 379 -0.13 13.59 -0.51
N VAL A 380 0.39 13.78 -1.73
CA VAL A 380 1.08 12.74 -2.51
C VAL A 380 2.55 13.09 -2.61
N ASP A 381 3.39 12.29 -1.94
CA ASP A 381 4.83 12.48 -1.98
C ASP A 381 5.41 12.13 -3.35
N THR A 382 5.84 13.17 -4.07
CA THR A 382 6.56 13.01 -5.33
C THR A 382 8.02 12.69 -5.07
N ARG A 383 8.62 11.96 -6.01
CA ARG A 383 10.06 11.67 -6.05
C ARG A 383 10.90 12.95 -5.90
N ARG A 384 10.53 14.02 -6.61
CA ARG A 384 11.18 15.33 -6.56
C ARG A 384 11.10 15.95 -5.17
N ARG A 385 9.94 15.89 -4.51
CA ARG A 385 9.76 16.41 -3.15
C ARG A 385 10.62 15.64 -2.15
N ALA A 386 10.55 14.31 -2.18
CA ALA A 386 11.33 13.46 -1.28
C ALA A 386 12.85 13.69 -1.44
N ALA A 387 13.33 13.88 -2.68
CA ALA A 387 14.73 14.21 -2.95
C ALA A 387 15.11 15.61 -2.45
N CYS A 388 14.25 16.61 -2.66
CA CYS A 388 14.46 17.96 -2.12
C CYS A 388 14.51 17.97 -0.59
N ASP A 389 13.64 17.21 0.07
CA ASP A 389 13.61 17.13 1.53
C ASP A 389 14.87 16.45 2.08
N LEU A 390 15.38 15.42 1.40
CA LEU A 390 16.68 14.82 1.74
C LEU A 390 17.84 15.84 1.63
N VAL A 391 17.86 16.70 0.60
CA VAL A 391 18.86 17.78 0.51
C VAL A 391 18.78 18.71 1.69
N LYS A 392 17.57 19.15 2.06
CA LYS A 392 17.38 20.08 3.19
C LYS A 392 17.93 19.48 4.47
N VAL A 393 17.61 18.22 4.75
CA VAL A 393 18.09 17.52 5.94
C VAL A 393 19.61 17.37 5.92
N LEU A 394 20.20 16.93 4.80
CA LEU A 394 21.65 16.80 4.69
C LEU A 394 22.36 18.15 4.82
N ALA A 395 21.80 19.23 4.28
CA ALA A 395 22.37 20.57 4.37
C ALA A 395 22.37 21.10 5.81
N GLN A 396 21.41 20.71 6.67
CA GLN A 396 21.41 21.10 8.09
C GLN A 396 22.67 20.60 8.81
N HIS A 397 23.19 19.43 8.43
CA HIS A 397 24.36 18.82 9.07
C HIS A 397 25.66 18.96 8.26
N PHE A 398 25.59 19.15 6.93
CA PHE A 398 26.74 19.10 6.03
C PHE A 398 26.76 20.26 5.01
N ASP A 399 26.25 21.43 5.41
CA ASP A 399 26.04 22.60 4.53
C ASP A 399 27.21 22.87 3.56
N GLU A 400 28.43 23.03 4.08
CA GLU A 400 29.59 23.36 3.23
C GLU A 400 29.84 22.31 2.15
N GLN A 401 29.77 21.02 2.51
CA GLN A 401 30.06 19.91 1.60
C GLN A 401 28.94 19.77 0.56
N VAL A 402 27.68 19.79 1.01
CA VAL A 402 26.49 19.73 0.14
C VAL A 402 26.50 20.91 -0.83
N SER A 403 26.68 22.13 -0.34
CA SER A 403 26.75 23.36 -1.13
C SER A 403 27.87 23.34 -2.16
N GLN A 404 29.06 22.81 -1.82
CA GLN A 404 30.15 22.65 -2.77
C GLN A 404 29.79 21.66 -3.89
N ILE A 405 29.22 20.50 -3.58
CA ILE A 405 28.85 19.49 -4.58
C ILE A 405 27.81 20.06 -5.56
N PHE A 406 26.73 20.66 -5.05
CA PHE A 406 25.71 21.27 -5.89
C PHE A 406 26.24 22.46 -6.70
N SER A 407 27.16 23.26 -6.15
CA SER A 407 27.79 24.36 -6.90
C SER A 407 28.61 23.85 -8.08
N GLN A 408 29.40 22.78 -7.89
CA GLN A 408 30.16 22.17 -8.98
C GLN A 408 29.24 21.61 -10.08
N PHE A 409 28.13 20.98 -9.67
CA PHE A 409 27.13 20.47 -10.59
C PHE A 409 26.45 21.56 -11.42
N VAL A 410 26.04 22.66 -10.79
CA VAL A 410 25.48 23.84 -11.49
C VAL A 410 26.49 24.44 -12.47
N LEU A 411 27.77 24.56 -12.07
CA LEU A 411 28.83 25.05 -12.95
C LEU A 411 29.06 24.12 -14.16
N MET A 412 28.95 22.80 -13.97
CA MET A 412 29.03 21.82 -15.05
C MET A 412 27.88 22.00 -16.04
N PHE A 413 26.66 22.26 -15.57
CA PHE A 413 25.50 22.52 -16.43
C PHE A 413 25.57 23.84 -17.21
N HIS A 414 26.26 24.86 -16.68
CA HIS A 414 26.43 26.13 -17.39
C HIS A 414 27.56 26.12 -18.43
N ARG A 415 28.51 25.18 -18.36
CA ARG A 415 29.63 25.08 -19.31
C ARG A 415 29.23 24.89 -20.80
N PRO A 416 28.12 24.21 -21.18
CA PRO A 416 27.74 24.08 -22.59
C PRO A 416 27.23 25.39 -23.22
N LEU A 417 26.73 26.35 -22.43
CA LEU A 417 26.13 27.59 -22.95
C LEU A 417 27.16 28.64 -23.42
N CYS A 418 28.42 28.52 -22.99
CA CYS A 418 29.48 29.47 -23.39
C CYS A 418 30.23 29.05 -24.66
N CYS A 419 30.01 27.85 -25.20
CA CYS A 419 30.83 27.32 -26.29
C CYS A 419 30.10 27.05 -27.61
N HIS A 420 28.77 27.12 -27.69
CA HIS A 420 28.03 26.89 -28.95
C HIS A 420 27.02 28.01 -29.25
N ASN A 421 27.41 28.94 -30.12
CA ASN A 421 26.46 29.74 -30.89
C ASN A 421 25.84 28.84 -31.97
N THR A 422 24.70 28.21 -31.69
CA THR A 422 23.73 27.78 -32.72
C THR A 422 22.32 27.73 -32.10
N PRO A 423 21.30 28.33 -32.73
CA PRO A 423 19.95 28.33 -32.19
C PRO A 423 19.18 27.11 -32.73
N GLN A 424 19.09 26.04 -31.95
CA GLN A 424 18.06 25.01 -32.11
C GLN A 424 17.90 24.21 -30.80
N ASN A 425 16.67 24.21 -30.25
CA ASN A 425 16.18 23.44 -29.09
C ASN A 425 16.77 23.74 -27.69
N VAL A 426 16.73 25.01 -27.25
CA VAL A 426 17.19 25.43 -25.90
C VAL A 426 16.02 25.68 -24.90
N ALA A 427 14.77 25.43 -25.29
CA ALA A 427 13.62 25.81 -24.46
C ALA A 427 13.41 24.91 -23.22
N THR A 428 13.66 23.61 -23.31
CA THR A 428 13.37 22.65 -22.23
C THR A 428 14.52 22.47 -21.23
N THR A 429 15.77 22.65 -21.66
CA THR A 429 16.97 22.49 -20.82
C THR A 429 17.34 23.75 -20.01
N GLY A 430 16.91 24.94 -20.42
CA GLY A 430 17.11 26.17 -19.67
C GLY A 430 16.16 26.34 -18.47
N ALA A 431 14.95 25.80 -18.58
CA ALA A 431 13.93 25.87 -17.53
C ALA A 431 14.29 25.01 -16.31
N THR A 432 14.87 23.83 -16.53
CA THR A 432 15.24 22.88 -15.46
C THR A 432 16.37 23.41 -14.56
N GLY A 433 17.45 23.96 -15.13
CA GLY A 433 18.53 24.58 -14.37
C GLY A 433 18.08 25.81 -13.57
N GLY A 434 17.22 26.65 -14.16
CA GLY A 434 16.63 27.81 -13.49
C GLY A 434 15.75 27.43 -12.30
N PHE A 435 14.86 26.45 -12.47
CA PHE A 435 13.98 25.96 -11.40
C PHE A 435 14.72 25.22 -10.29
N LEU A 436 15.75 24.40 -10.61
CA LEU A 436 16.59 23.71 -9.63
C LEU A 436 17.31 24.72 -8.72
N VAL A 437 17.90 25.76 -9.32
CA VAL A 437 18.61 26.83 -8.58
C VAL A 437 17.63 27.69 -7.76
N PHE A 438 16.44 28.00 -8.29
CA PHE A 438 15.44 28.78 -7.56
C PHE A 438 14.93 28.04 -6.33
N ARG A 439 14.62 26.74 -6.45
CA ARG A 439 14.02 25.94 -5.38
C ARG A 439 15.02 25.46 -4.32
N LEU A 440 16.25 25.14 -4.73
CA LEU A 440 17.35 24.87 -3.79
C LEU A 440 17.73 26.14 -3.00
N LYS A 441 17.82 27.31 -3.64
CA LYS A 441 18.05 28.58 -2.92
C LYS A 441 16.92 28.92 -1.93
N PHE A 442 15.66 28.74 -2.30
CA PHE A 442 14.52 28.99 -1.40
C PHE A 442 14.44 27.98 -0.23
N SER A 443 14.89 26.74 -0.44
CA SER A 443 14.90 25.71 0.62
C SER A 443 16.07 25.86 1.61
N ILE A 444 17.19 26.45 1.18
CA ILE A 444 18.41 26.58 1.99
C ILE A 444 18.46 27.94 2.73
N ALA A 445 17.68 28.95 2.32
CA ALA A 445 17.69 30.27 2.97
C ALA A 445 16.29 30.91 3.08
N PRO A 446 15.52 30.66 4.17
CA PRO A 446 14.20 31.28 4.36
C PRO A 446 14.24 32.76 4.79
N GLY A 447 15.36 33.49 4.60
CA GLY A 447 15.60 34.78 5.29
C GLY A 447 16.01 35.98 4.43
N TYR A 448 16.16 35.86 3.11
CA TYR A 448 16.56 37.02 2.28
C TYR A 448 15.36 37.59 1.52
N ASN A 449 14.85 38.73 2.02
CA ASN A 449 13.93 39.60 1.29
C ASN A 449 14.58 40.03 -0.05
N LEU A 450 14.06 39.50 -1.15
CA LEU A 450 14.37 40.00 -2.49
C LEU A 450 13.61 41.32 -2.70
N GLN A 451 14.32 42.45 -2.70
CA GLN A 451 13.81 43.66 -3.36
C GLN A 451 13.79 43.40 -4.88
N PRO A 452 12.69 43.74 -5.59
CA PRO A 452 12.64 43.63 -7.05
C PRO A 452 13.55 44.68 -7.71
N PRO A 453 13.94 44.46 -8.98
CA PRO A 453 14.80 45.37 -9.75
C PRO A 453 14.22 46.78 -9.92
#